data_AF-A0A917KL30-F1
#
_entry.id   AF-A0A917KL30-F1
#
_cell.length_a   1.000
_cell.length_b   1.000
_cell.length_c   1.000
_cell.angle_alpha   90.00
_cell.angle_beta   90.00
_cell.angle_gamma   90.00
#
_symmetry.space_group_name_H-M   'P 1'
#
loop_
_entity.id
_entity.type
_entity.pdbx_description
1 polymer ?
#
loop_
_entity_poly.entity_id
_entity_poly.type
_entity_poly.pdbx_seq_one_letter_code
_entity_poly.pdbx_strand_id
1 'polypeptide(L)'
;MDAGKLKRVGGELDAFAHWFVAPDPSSDGHFLTLTVFAEFGDTARVAREMTAVFLRGVGAGHLADDAQLVVSELVGNVVNHAVPDRRRALPGSCRRIDVTFKKYPKWLFIGVSDEDSTPPLLPAGEAFTPGLVGELSEAVLPDSGRGLLIVQRLATALWWTPDERGGKTVWSRFDLDESRAELSA
;
A
#
# COMPACT_ATOMS: atom_id res chain seq x y z
N MET A 1 -25.60 23.37 13.40
CA MET A 1 -25.13 22.07 12.88
C MET A 1 -25.99 21.74 11.68
N ASP A 2 -25.39 21.78 10.49
CA ASP A 2 -26.10 21.89 9.21
C ASP A 2 -26.48 20.52 8.65
N ALA A 3 -27.79 20.31 8.46
CA ALA A 3 -28.38 19.09 7.92
C ALA A 3 -27.97 18.80 6.47
N GLY A 4 -27.44 19.79 5.74
CA GLY A 4 -26.86 19.60 4.41
C GLY A 4 -25.58 18.77 4.41
N LYS A 5 -24.80 18.82 5.50
CA LYS A 5 -23.52 18.10 5.62
C LYS A 5 -23.71 16.59 5.84
N LEU A 6 -24.76 16.20 6.55
CA LEU A 6 -25.12 14.80 6.81
C LEU A 6 -25.64 14.09 5.54
N LYS A 7 -26.38 14.80 4.67
CA LYS A 7 -26.85 14.21 3.39
C LYS A 7 -25.72 13.98 2.39
N ARG A 8 -24.68 14.82 2.38
CA ARG A 8 -23.51 14.66 1.51
C ARG A 8 -22.63 13.47 1.93
N VAL A 9 -22.44 13.29 3.24
CA VAL A 9 -21.70 12.13 3.78
C VAL A 9 -22.45 10.82 3.52
N GLY A 10 -23.78 10.82 3.58
CA GLY A 10 -24.59 9.65 3.22
C GLY A 10 -24.51 9.27 1.74
N GLY A 11 -24.52 10.26 0.83
CA GLY A 11 -24.37 10.01 -0.61
C GLY A 11 -22.95 9.60 -1.04
N GLU A 12 -21.92 10.11 -0.37
CA GLU A 12 -20.53 9.65 -0.57
C GLU A 12 -20.36 8.21 -0.05
N LEU A 13 -20.93 7.86 1.12
CA LEU A 13 -20.89 6.49 1.67
C LEU A 13 -21.67 5.46 0.84
N ASP A 14 -22.81 5.83 0.24
CA ASP A 14 -23.54 4.95 -0.70
C ASP A 14 -22.74 4.73 -2.00
N ALA A 15 -21.97 5.72 -2.46
CA ALA A 15 -21.03 5.52 -3.57
C ALA A 15 -19.82 4.66 -3.19
N PHE A 16 -19.34 4.74 -1.94
CA PHE A 16 -18.27 3.88 -1.40
C PHE A 16 -18.69 2.41 -1.29
N ALA A 17 -19.96 2.12 -1.01
CA ALA A 17 -20.47 0.76 -0.89
C ALA A 17 -20.41 -0.03 -2.22
N HIS A 18 -20.38 0.66 -3.36
CA HIS A 18 -20.38 0.02 -4.69
C HIS A 18 -18.98 -0.42 -5.19
N TRP A 19 -17.89 0.01 -4.53
CA TRP A 19 -16.51 -0.43 -4.84
C TRP A 19 -15.91 -1.38 -3.80
N PHE A 20 -16.60 -1.54 -2.67
CA PHE A 20 -16.20 -2.45 -1.61
C PHE A 20 -16.71 -3.86 -1.94
N VAL A 21 -15.87 -4.67 -2.60
CA VAL A 21 -16.07 -6.12 -2.59
C VAL A 21 -15.58 -6.60 -1.22
N ALA A 22 -16.52 -7.02 -0.38
CA ALA A 22 -16.18 -7.70 0.86
C ALA A 22 -15.23 -8.87 0.50
N PRO A 23 -14.10 -9.02 1.22
CA PRO A 23 -13.13 -10.07 0.95
C PRO A 23 -13.84 -11.43 0.81
N ASP A 24 -13.66 -12.12 -0.31
CA ASP A 24 -14.09 -13.51 -0.43
C ASP A 24 -13.23 -14.33 0.55
N PRO A 25 -13.82 -14.94 1.59
CA PRO A 25 -13.07 -15.75 2.52
C PRO A 25 -12.65 -17.03 1.81
N SER A 26 -11.54 -16.99 1.06
CA SER A 26 -10.90 -18.22 0.60
C SER A 26 -10.19 -18.86 1.80
N SER A 27 -10.98 -19.63 2.53
CA SER A 27 -10.66 -20.62 3.56
C SER A 27 -9.92 -20.18 4.84
N ASP A 28 -9.19 -19.05 4.90
CA ASP A 28 -8.60 -18.52 6.17
C ASP A 28 -8.04 -17.08 6.06
N GLY A 29 -8.33 -16.35 4.96
CA GLY A 29 -7.73 -15.03 4.70
C GLY A 29 -8.72 -13.94 4.28
N HIS A 30 -8.35 -12.68 4.50
CA HIS A 30 -9.09 -11.50 4.03
C HIS A 30 -8.29 -10.78 2.95
N PHE A 31 -8.95 -10.47 1.84
CA PHE A 31 -8.35 -9.85 0.65
C PHE A 31 -9.10 -8.60 0.23
N LEU A 32 -8.38 -7.49 0.06
CA LEU A 32 -8.96 -6.25 -0.46
C LEU A 32 -8.00 -5.64 -1.48
N THR A 33 -8.54 -5.20 -2.61
CA THR A 33 -7.79 -4.34 -3.53
C THR A 33 -8.52 -3.00 -3.64
N LEU A 34 -7.80 -1.93 -3.32
CA LEU A 34 -8.24 -0.55 -3.49
C LEU A 34 -7.54 0.04 -4.71
N THR A 35 -8.31 0.52 -5.68
CA THR A 35 -7.77 1.28 -6.81
C THR A 35 -7.92 2.77 -6.56
N VAL A 36 -6.81 3.50 -6.67
CA VAL A 36 -6.74 4.97 -6.62
C VAL A 36 -5.95 5.48 -7.83
N PHE A 37 -5.94 6.80 -8.07
CA PHE A 37 -5.25 7.38 -9.23
C PHE A 37 -4.30 8.49 -8.82
N ALA A 38 -3.11 8.53 -9.41
CA ALA A 38 -2.04 9.42 -8.97
C ALA A 38 -2.36 10.92 -9.15
N GLU A 39 -3.29 11.26 -10.03
CA GLU A 39 -3.64 12.62 -10.40
C GLU A 39 -4.58 13.30 -9.39
N PHE A 40 -5.19 12.54 -8.46
CA PHE A 40 -6.01 13.11 -7.39
C PHE A 40 -5.16 13.49 -6.17
N GLY A 41 -5.29 14.74 -5.73
CA GLY A 41 -4.47 15.30 -4.64
C GLY A 41 -4.69 14.65 -3.27
N ASP A 42 -5.78 13.90 -3.08
CA ASP A 42 -6.08 13.20 -1.83
C ASP A 42 -5.81 11.69 -1.89
N THR A 43 -5.21 11.19 -2.97
CA THR A 43 -4.93 9.76 -3.18
C THR A 43 -4.20 9.09 -2.02
N ALA A 44 -3.12 9.70 -1.51
CA ALA A 44 -2.40 9.15 -0.37
C ALA A 44 -3.27 9.13 0.91
N ARG A 45 -4.11 10.16 1.11
CA ARG A 45 -5.02 10.24 2.26
C ARG A 45 -6.07 9.14 2.19
N VAL A 46 -6.73 8.98 1.05
CA VAL A 46 -7.74 7.93 0.83
C VAL A 46 -7.14 6.55 1.02
N ALA A 47 -5.95 6.29 0.47
CA ALA A 47 -5.26 5.02 0.64
C ALA A 47 -4.99 4.73 2.13
N ARG A 48 -4.44 5.70 2.89
CA ARG A 48 -4.22 5.54 4.34
C ARG A 48 -5.51 5.31 5.12
N GLU A 49 -6.56 6.07 4.85
CA GLU A 49 -7.84 5.93 5.57
C GLU A 49 -8.44 4.53 5.35
N MET A 50 -8.43 4.07 4.10
CA MET A 50 -8.92 2.74 3.74
C MET A 50 -8.08 1.61 4.32
N THR A 51 -6.75 1.76 4.39
CA THR A 51 -5.87 0.82 5.11
C THR A 51 -6.32 0.63 6.56
N ALA A 52 -6.55 1.74 7.26
CA ALA A 52 -6.97 1.71 8.66
C ALA A 52 -8.35 1.06 8.84
N VAL A 53 -9.31 1.36 7.94
CA VAL A 53 -10.64 0.75 7.94
C VAL A 53 -10.54 -0.76 7.72
N PHE A 54 -9.79 -1.20 6.70
CA PHE A 54 -9.60 -2.61 6.40
C PHE A 54 -8.97 -3.36 7.58
N LEU A 55 -7.85 -2.86 8.13
CA LEU A 55 -7.13 -3.54 9.21
C LEU A 55 -7.93 -3.66 10.49
N ARG A 56 -8.71 -2.63 10.85
CA ARG A 56 -9.66 -2.73 11.96
C ARG A 56 -10.76 -3.75 11.68
N GLY A 57 -11.28 -3.79 10.46
CA GLY A 57 -12.32 -4.74 10.04
C GLY A 57 -11.88 -6.21 10.09
N VAL A 58 -10.58 -6.49 9.88
CA VAL A 58 -10.02 -7.86 9.86
C VAL A 58 -9.28 -8.24 11.15
N GLY A 59 -9.43 -7.46 12.22
CA GLY A 59 -8.82 -7.74 13.54
C GLY A 59 -7.31 -7.45 13.64
N ALA A 60 -6.71 -6.79 12.64
CA ALA A 60 -5.29 -6.42 12.59
C ALA A 60 -5.06 -4.93 12.93
N GLY A 61 -5.97 -4.31 13.70
CA GLY A 61 -5.94 -2.87 13.99
C GLY A 61 -4.70 -2.38 14.73
N HIS A 62 -3.97 -3.26 15.42
CA HIS A 62 -2.72 -2.91 16.11
C HIS A 62 -1.57 -2.55 15.15
N LEU A 63 -1.65 -2.95 13.88
CA LEU A 63 -0.71 -2.56 12.83
C LEU A 63 -1.16 -1.34 12.04
N ALA A 64 -2.31 -0.73 12.38
CA ALA A 64 -2.92 0.29 11.54
C ALA A 64 -1.98 1.49 11.30
N ASP A 65 -1.33 2.01 12.34
CA ASP A 65 -0.46 3.19 12.22
C ASP A 65 0.75 2.92 11.32
N ASP A 66 1.44 1.78 11.54
CA ASP A 66 2.61 1.38 10.75
C ASP A 66 2.22 1.08 9.29
N ALA A 67 1.12 0.34 9.08
CA ALA A 67 0.62 0.03 7.75
C ALA A 67 0.14 1.27 7.00
N GLN A 68 -0.47 2.24 7.69
CA GLN A 68 -0.84 3.52 7.10
C GLN A 68 0.39 4.29 6.63
N LEU A 69 1.45 4.34 7.44
CA LEU A 69 2.68 4.99 7.05
C LEU A 69 3.31 4.28 5.84
N VAL A 70 3.41 2.95 5.85
CA VAL A 70 3.90 2.16 4.71
C VAL A 70 3.11 2.44 3.44
N VAL A 71 1.78 2.40 3.50
CA VAL A 71 0.93 2.70 2.33
C VAL A 71 1.12 4.14 1.86
N SER A 72 1.29 5.09 2.77
CA SER A 72 1.56 6.49 2.43
C SER A 72 2.85 6.65 1.64
N GLU A 73 3.93 6.03 2.10
CA GLU A 73 5.24 6.11 1.46
C GLU A 73 5.24 5.41 0.10
N LEU A 74 4.65 4.22 0.02
CA LEU A 74 4.58 3.47 -1.24
C LEU A 74 3.71 4.18 -2.28
N VAL A 75 2.52 4.66 -1.90
CA VAL A 75 1.65 5.43 -2.80
C VAL A 75 2.30 6.77 -3.17
N GLY A 76 2.96 7.43 -2.21
CA GLY A 76 3.72 8.66 -2.45
C GLY A 76 4.83 8.45 -3.48
N ASN A 77 5.56 7.33 -3.40
CA ASN A 77 6.57 6.98 -4.40
C ASN A 77 5.96 6.85 -5.80
N VAL A 78 4.81 6.19 -5.92
CA VAL A 78 4.12 6.06 -7.20
C VAL A 78 3.71 7.43 -7.75
N VAL A 79 3.05 8.25 -6.93
CA VAL A 79 2.56 9.58 -7.32
C VAL A 79 3.70 10.46 -7.84
N ASN A 80 4.82 10.48 -7.11
CA ASN A 80 5.93 11.39 -7.35
C ASN A 80 6.94 10.87 -8.38
N HIS A 81 7.07 9.55 -8.56
CA HIS A 81 8.18 8.97 -9.33
C HIS A 81 7.77 8.00 -10.43
N ALA A 82 6.57 7.41 -10.41
CA ALA A 82 6.20 6.42 -11.42
C ALA A 82 5.95 7.07 -12.79
N VAL A 83 6.64 6.58 -13.82
CA VAL A 83 6.42 6.97 -15.21
C VAL A 83 5.80 5.78 -15.95
N PRO A 84 4.52 5.87 -16.39
CA PRO A 84 3.85 4.74 -17.02
C PRO A 84 4.60 4.23 -18.25
N ASP A 85 4.64 2.92 -18.39
CA ASP A 85 5.18 2.27 -19.58
C ASP A 85 4.51 2.84 -20.83
N ARG A 86 5.28 3.01 -21.91
CA ARG A 86 4.79 3.64 -23.17
C ARG A 86 3.50 3.03 -23.71
N ARG A 87 3.24 1.74 -23.45
CA ARG A 87 2.02 1.05 -23.91
C ARG A 87 0.78 1.40 -23.08
N ARG A 88 0.96 1.95 -21.88
CA ARG A 88 -0.09 2.39 -20.93
C ARG A 88 -0.24 3.91 -20.87
N ALA A 89 0.79 4.65 -21.25
CA ALA A 89 0.76 6.10 -21.39
C ALA A 89 -0.14 6.56 -22.55
N LEU A 90 -1.46 6.59 -22.30
CA LEU A 90 -2.45 7.20 -23.18
C LEU A 90 -2.62 8.69 -22.82
N PRO A 91 -2.64 9.62 -23.79
CA PRO A 91 -2.87 11.03 -23.51
C PRO A 91 -4.18 11.25 -22.75
N GLY A 92 -4.11 11.94 -21.61
CA GLY A 92 -5.27 12.24 -20.76
C GLY A 92 -5.71 11.10 -19.82
N SER A 93 -5.03 9.95 -19.82
CA SER A 93 -5.28 8.90 -18.85
C SER A 93 -4.68 9.23 -17.49
N CYS A 94 -5.39 8.84 -16.42
CA CYS A 94 -4.89 8.88 -15.06
C CYS A 94 -4.08 7.62 -14.75
N ARG A 95 -2.96 7.76 -14.05
CA ARG A 95 -2.08 6.65 -13.65
C ARG A 95 -2.75 5.87 -12.53
N ARG A 96 -3.06 4.61 -12.81
CA ARG A 96 -3.72 3.72 -11.85
C ARG A 96 -2.73 3.24 -10.79
N ILE A 97 -3.18 3.22 -9.54
CA ILE A 97 -2.45 2.64 -8.41
C ILE A 97 -3.36 1.62 -7.73
N ASP A 98 -2.89 0.39 -7.61
CA ASP A 98 -3.65 -0.69 -6.95
C ASP A 98 -2.98 -1.03 -5.61
N VAL A 99 -3.68 -0.75 -4.50
CA VAL A 99 -3.25 -1.12 -3.14
C VAL A 99 -3.94 -2.43 -2.75
N THR A 100 -3.17 -3.50 -2.66
CA THR A 100 -3.65 -4.86 -2.39
C THR A 100 -3.30 -5.26 -0.96
N PHE A 101 -4.27 -5.76 -0.23
CA PHE A 101 -4.13 -6.34 1.11
C PHE A 101 -4.41 -7.83 1.04
N LYS A 102 -3.54 -8.64 1.63
CA LYS A 102 -3.75 -10.08 1.84
C LYS A 102 -3.44 -10.42 3.28
N LYS A 103 -4.46 -10.60 4.10
CA LYS A 103 -4.31 -11.01 5.50
C LYS A 103 -4.55 -12.50 5.62
N TYR A 104 -3.57 -13.20 6.16
CA TYR A 104 -3.62 -14.59 6.61
C TYR A 104 -3.55 -14.62 8.14
N PRO A 105 -3.72 -15.77 8.81
CA PRO A 105 -3.66 -15.83 10.28
C PRO A 105 -2.35 -15.26 10.86
N LYS A 106 -1.20 -15.54 10.23
CA LYS A 106 0.13 -15.16 10.72
C LYS A 106 0.80 -14.02 9.95
N TRP A 107 0.22 -13.58 8.84
CA TRP A 107 0.88 -12.64 7.94
C TRP A 107 -0.10 -11.64 7.36
N LEU A 108 0.36 -10.40 7.21
CA LEU A 108 -0.30 -9.37 6.43
C LEU A 108 0.64 -8.96 5.30
N PHE A 109 0.16 -9.06 4.07
CA PHE A 109 0.83 -8.54 2.88
C PHE A 109 0.12 -7.28 2.41
N ILE A 110 0.90 -6.24 2.12
CA ILE A 110 0.44 -5.00 1.49
C ILE A 110 1.26 -4.80 0.22
N GLY A 111 0.60 -4.82 -0.93
CA GLY A 111 1.18 -4.55 -2.23
C GLY A 111 0.71 -3.22 -2.79
N VAL A 112 1.60 -2.42 -3.35
CA VAL A 112 1.25 -1.23 -4.13
C VAL A 112 1.74 -1.41 -5.55
N SER A 113 0.81 -1.48 -6.48
CA SER A 113 1.08 -1.66 -7.91
C SER A 113 0.95 -0.36 -8.67
N ASP A 114 1.86 -0.13 -9.61
CA ASP A 114 1.84 0.99 -10.54
C ASP A 114 2.07 0.55 -12.00
N GLU A 115 1.99 1.49 -12.93
CA GLU A 115 2.12 1.23 -14.37
C GLU A 115 3.55 1.42 -14.91
N ASP A 116 4.54 1.57 -14.04
CA ASP A 116 5.95 1.79 -14.36
C ASP A 116 6.78 0.53 -14.05
N SER A 117 7.36 -0.09 -15.08
CA SER A 117 8.16 -1.31 -14.92
C SER A 117 9.57 -1.06 -14.31
N THR A 118 9.96 0.18 -14.05
CA THR A 118 11.30 0.53 -13.53
C THR A 118 11.47 -0.02 -12.11
N PRO A 119 12.49 -0.86 -11.84
CA PRO A 119 12.74 -1.39 -10.50
C PRO A 119 12.91 -0.26 -9.48
N PRO A 120 12.37 -0.40 -8.25
CA PRO A 120 12.59 0.59 -7.21
C PRO A 120 14.09 0.63 -6.85
N LEU A 121 14.62 1.81 -6.52
CA LEU A 121 16.01 1.98 -6.09
C LEU A 121 16.07 2.11 -4.58
N LEU A 122 16.93 1.34 -3.92
CA LEU A 122 17.19 1.50 -2.49
C LEU A 122 18.25 2.59 -2.21
N PRO A 123 18.25 3.18 -1.01
CA PRO A 123 19.18 4.24 -0.64
C PRO A 123 20.68 3.87 -0.65
N ALA A 124 21.06 2.62 -1.00
CA ALA A 124 22.45 2.17 -1.15
C ALA A 124 22.87 1.90 -2.61
N GLY A 125 22.11 2.35 -3.62
CA GLY A 125 22.46 2.13 -5.03
C GLY A 125 22.31 0.67 -5.51
N GLU A 126 21.83 -0.22 -4.66
CA GLU A 126 21.45 -1.57 -5.03
C GLU A 126 20.03 -1.56 -5.60
N ALA A 127 19.91 -1.96 -6.87
CA ALA A 127 18.63 -2.43 -7.39
C ALA A 127 18.20 -3.62 -6.55
N PHE A 128 16.91 -3.71 -6.18
CA PHE A 128 16.35 -4.84 -5.42
C PHE A 128 16.60 -6.16 -6.16
N THR A 129 17.72 -6.82 -5.88
CA THR A 129 17.92 -8.24 -6.18
C THR A 129 17.24 -9.03 -5.06
N PRO A 130 16.45 -10.08 -5.36
CA PRO A 130 15.72 -10.85 -4.35
C PRO A 130 16.57 -11.62 -3.31
N GLY A 131 17.87 -11.32 -3.16
CA GLY A 131 18.83 -12.20 -2.51
C GLY A 131 19.86 -11.56 -1.57
N LEU A 132 19.83 -10.26 -1.25
CA LEU A 132 20.83 -9.69 -0.35
C LEU A 132 20.23 -8.64 0.60
N VAL A 133 20.29 -8.93 1.90
CA VAL A 133 19.99 -8.00 2.99
C VAL A 133 21.26 -7.90 3.83
N GLY A 134 22.01 -6.81 3.70
CA GLY A 134 23.24 -6.62 4.47
C GLY A 134 23.79 -5.20 4.40
N GLU A 135 23.67 -4.48 5.52
CA GLU A 135 24.39 -3.26 5.93
C GLU A 135 24.15 -1.96 5.15
N LEU A 136 23.41 -1.04 5.79
CA LEU A 136 23.14 0.33 5.34
C LEU A 136 24.29 1.28 5.75
N SER A 137 24.89 1.95 4.78
CA SER A 137 25.85 3.04 5.00
C SER A 137 25.12 4.39 5.11
N GLU A 138 25.33 5.11 6.22
CA GLU A 138 24.80 6.46 6.47
C GLU A 138 25.58 7.51 5.66
N ALA A 139 25.21 7.73 4.40
CA ALA A 139 25.70 8.89 3.65
C ALA A 139 24.61 9.45 2.72
N VAL A 140 24.14 10.65 3.07
CA VAL A 140 23.38 11.60 2.24
C VAL A 140 22.40 10.95 1.27
N LEU A 141 21.25 10.54 1.78
CA LEU A 141 20.16 10.05 0.95
C LEU A 141 19.52 11.23 0.20
N PRO A 142 19.39 11.18 -1.13
CA PRO A 142 18.48 12.05 -1.87
C PRO A 142 17.08 11.98 -1.25
N ASP A 143 16.26 13.04 -1.38
CA ASP A 143 14.87 12.99 -0.91
C ASP A 143 14.10 11.81 -1.55
N SER A 144 14.50 11.39 -2.76
CA SER A 144 14.11 10.13 -3.37
C SER A 144 14.82 8.95 -2.68
N GLY A 145 14.07 8.18 -1.88
CA GLY A 145 14.57 6.95 -1.25
C GLY A 145 14.28 6.83 0.24
N ARG A 146 13.92 7.95 0.92
CA ARG A 146 13.52 7.92 2.33
C ARG A 146 12.26 7.08 2.56
N GLY A 147 11.29 7.16 1.64
CA GLY A 147 10.05 6.40 1.77
C GLY A 147 10.27 4.89 1.82
N LEU A 148 11.12 4.35 0.94
CA LEU A 148 11.44 2.92 0.98
C LEU A 148 12.26 2.53 2.21
N LEU A 149 13.14 3.40 2.71
CA LEU A 149 13.85 3.16 3.97
C LEU A 149 12.89 3.07 5.16
N ILE A 150 11.88 3.96 5.23
CA ILE A 150 10.84 3.90 6.25
C ILE A 150 10.10 2.56 6.17
N VAL A 151 9.70 2.15 4.96
CA VAL A 151 9.02 0.87 4.75
C VAL A 151 9.89 -0.32 5.18
N GLN A 152 11.18 -0.32 4.86
CA GLN A 152 12.11 -1.37 5.30
C GLN A 152 12.27 -1.47 6.82
N ARG A 153 12.08 -0.36 7.54
CA ARG A 153 12.18 -0.34 9.01
C ARG A 153 10.90 -0.80 9.69
N LEU A 154 9.74 -0.57 9.08
CA LEU A 154 8.44 -0.91 9.65
C LEU A 154 7.97 -2.33 9.25
N ALA A 155 8.22 -2.73 8.01
CA ALA A 155 7.80 -4.04 7.52
C ALA A 155 8.83 -5.12 7.89
N THR A 156 8.34 -6.32 8.19
CA THR A 156 9.19 -7.50 8.42
C THR A 156 9.94 -7.92 7.15
N ALA A 157 9.34 -7.72 5.98
CA ALA A 157 10.00 -7.93 4.70
C ALA A 157 9.47 -6.96 3.63
N LEU A 158 10.33 -6.63 2.66
CA LEU A 158 10.02 -5.76 1.53
C LEU A 158 10.65 -6.33 0.25
N TRP A 159 9.87 -6.47 -0.81
CA TRP A 159 10.34 -6.89 -2.13
C TRP A 159 9.47 -6.27 -3.23
N TRP A 160 9.77 -6.56 -4.49
CA TRP A 160 8.93 -6.17 -5.61
C TRP A 160 8.80 -7.29 -6.63
N THR A 161 7.75 -7.25 -7.44
CA THR A 161 7.51 -8.18 -8.54
C THR A 161 7.08 -7.42 -9.79
N PRO A 162 7.58 -7.75 -10.98
CA PRO A 162 7.07 -7.20 -12.23
C PRO A 162 5.64 -7.71 -12.51
N ASP A 163 4.82 -6.90 -13.17
CA ASP A 163 3.50 -7.32 -13.69
C ASP A 163 3.68 -7.82 -15.14
N GLU A 164 3.00 -8.92 -15.50
CA GLU A 164 3.04 -9.50 -16.85
C GLU A 164 2.63 -8.51 -17.96
N ARG A 165 1.77 -7.55 -17.62
CA ARG A 165 1.27 -6.52 -18.54
C ARG A 165 2.02 -5.19 -18.45
N GLY A 166 3.20 -5.19 -17.83
CA GLY A 166 3.97 -3.98 -17.52
C GLY A 166 3.44 -3.27 -16.27
N GLY A 167 4.36 -2.61 -15.58
CA GLY A 167 4.21 -2.14 -14.22
C GLY A 167 4.96 -3.01 -13.22
N LYS A 168 4.88 -2.63 -11.95
CA LYS A 168 5.47 -3.37 -10.84
C LYS A 168 4.57 -3.29 -9.62
N THR A 169 4.70 -4.28 -8.75
CA THR A 169 4.13 -4.24 -7.42
C THR A 169 5.23 -4.25 -6.38
N VAL A 170 5.24 -3.26 -5.48
CA VAL A 170 6.09 -3.27 -4.28
C VAL A 170 5.30 -3.89 -3.14
N TRP A 171 5.83 -4.96 -2.57
CA TRP A 171 5.21 -5.74 -1.51
C TRP A 171 5.91 -5.52 -0.18
N SER A 172 5.13 -5.28 0.87
CA SER A 172 5.57 -5.30 2.26
C SER A 172 4.82 -6.40 3.02
N ARG A 173 5.51 -7.03 3.97
CA ARG A 173 4.94 -8.06 4.85
C ARG A 173 5.10 -7.66 6.30
N PHE A 174 4.05 -7.88 7.08
CA PHE A 174 4.05 -7.84 8.54
C PHE A 174 3.74 -9.23 9.07
N ASP A 175 4.43 -9.63 10.12
CA ASP A 175 4.11 -10.84 10.88
C ASP A 175 3.07 -10.49 11.95
N LEU A 176 2.00 -11.31 12.03
CA LEU A 176 0.95 -11.18 13.02
C LEU A 176 1.25 -12.17 14.14
N ASP A 177 1.82 -11.67 15.23
CA ASP A 177 2.09 -12.48 16.41
C ASP A 177 0.77 -12.86 17.11
N GLU A 178 0.51 -14.17 17.29
CA GLU A 178 -0.60 -14.67 18.11
C GLU A 178 -0.44 -14.31 19.60
N SER A 179 0.77 -13.94 20.04
CA SER A 179 1.19 -13.86 21.44
C SER A 179 0.82 -12.58 22.20
N ARG A 180 0.13 -11.60 21.58
CA ARG A 180 -0.41 -10.42 22.31
C ARG A 180 -1.89 -10.53 22.67
N ALA A 181 -2.55 -11.65 22.34
CA ALA A 181 -3.93 -11.92 22.74
C ALA A 181 -4.02 -12.59 24.13
N GLU A 182 -3.00 -13.38 24.53
CA GLU A 182 -3.05 -14.19 25.76
C GLU A 182 -2.64 -13.46 27.04
N LEU A 183 -2.01 -12.28 26.95
CA LEU A 183 -1.63 -11.48 28.14
C LEU A 183 -2.74 -10.54 28.64
N SER A 184 -3.98 -10.71 28.16
CA SER A 184 -5.14 -9.91 28.60
C SER A 184 -6.34 -10.73 29.11
N ALA A 185 -6.14 -12.04 29.34
CA ALA A 185 -7.15 -12.93 29.93
C ALA A 185 -6.92 -13.18 31.42
#